data_AF-A0A946GY41-F1
#
_entry.id   AF-A0A946GY41-F1
#
_cell.length_a   1.000
_cell.length_b   1.000
_cell.length_c   1.000
_cell.angle_alpha   90.00
_cell.angle_beta   90.00
_cell.angle_gamma   90.00
#
_symmetry.space_group_name_H-M   'P 1'
#
loop_
_entity.id
_entity.type
_entity.pdbx_description
1 polymer ?
#
loop_
_entity_poly.entity_id
_entity_poly.type
_entity_poly.pdbx_seq_one_letter_code
_entity_poly.pdbx_strand_id
1 'polypeptide(L)'
;MRDPKGLSMRLCSYTICLLGGLLIGLSGCAGSRNVTMDQHDSPPISTEPAAEPSSNVLLTAAVAESPANTPPELPPAPDGAAVDVQTIDEQPQPEPIQLNLPTALSMVGGDHPAVGFAQWRVQEAYATLDRAKVLWLPSIQPGFSFHKHDGNYQASNGGIVDVHRNSFQYGLGAGSTGAGTTPRPGVVARFHLADAIFQPKISEKTAWARSHGANGVVNRQLLKVASAYLDLLDAKQDARIVEETQTRTAGLAKLTRDFAATGQGLPADADRIETESMLVESRLAIAHERIDVASAKLSQTLSIDAGRQIVPLDPTVLPIELVSPDFDKASLISTGLENRPELMEAQSLVAAACEQYQRQKYAPFVPSVLLGFSNGGFGGGVGNKLNNVQGRYDFDAILTWEIRNLGFGEGAARRETRARIQQTRYEQVRVLDQVAREIVEAHSQVTHRAKRIDITKNAIQSATNSYERNLSRIRDAQGLPLEVLQSIRALEDASRAYLKAVIEYDQAQFQLQWALGWPVAVPVEAAE
;
A
#
# COMPACT_ATOMS: atom_id res chain seq x y z
N MET A 1 -20.50 -12.42 60.77
CA MET A 1 -20.34 -11.24 61.65
C MET A 1 -20.06 -10.05 60.76
N ARG A 2 -21.03 -9.12 60.67
CA ARG A 2 -21.00 -7.77 60.09
C ARG A 2 -20.63 -7.56 58.62
N ASP A 3 -21.68 -7.41 57.83
CA ASP A 3 -21.91 -6.30 56.87
C ASP A 3 -21.86 -4.93 57.61
N PRO A 4 -21.58 -3.76 56.95
CA PRO A 4 -22.63 -3.09 56.15
C PRO A 4 -22.18 -2.17 54.97
N LYS A 5 -23.08 -2.07 53.96
CA LYS A 5 -23.57 -0.87 53.20
C LYS A 5 -22.53 -0.01 52.43
N GLY A 6 -22.67 0.38 51.16
CA GLY A 6 -23.81 0.50 50.25
C GLY A 6 -23.94 1.96 49.75
N LEU A 7 -23.80 2.22 48.44
CA LEU A 7 -24.52 3.33 47.78
C LEU A 7 -24.63 3.12 46.26
N SER A 8 -25.85 3.39 45.77
CA SER A 8 -26.42 3.18 44.45
C SER A 8 -26.30 4.43 43.58
N MET A 9 -26.18 4.29 42.25
CA MET A 9 -26.79 5.27 41.34
C MET A 9 -27.16 4.68 39.97
N ARG A 10 -28.43 4.90 39.61
CA ARG A 10 -29.14 4.51 38.38
C ARG A 10 -28.86 5.47 37.22
N LEU A 11 -28.93 4.98 35.98
CA LEU A 11 -29.38 5.71 34.77
C LEU A 11 -29.75 4.64 33.72
N CYS A 12 -31.01 4.23 33.59
CA CYS A 12 -32.13 4.86 32.87
C CYS A 12 -32.02 4.71 31.34
N SER A 13 -32.70 3.68 30.84
CA SER A 13 -33.08 3.45 29.45
C SER A 13 -34.05 4.53 28.96
N TYR A 14 -33.95 4.92 27.68
CA TYR A 14 -35.11 5.37 26.90
C TYR A 14 -34.97 4.94 25.44
N THR A 15 -36.03 4.31 24.96
CA THR A 15 -36.24 3.77 23.62
C THR A 15 -37.29 4.63 22.90
N ILE A 16 -37.25 4.63 21.56
CA ILE A 16 -38.33 4.90 20.58
C ILE A 16 -38.63 6.38 20.23
N CYS A 17 -38.36 6.76 18.97
CA CYS A 17 -39.43 7.08 18.00
C CYS A 17 -38.90 7.18 16.57
N LEU A 18 -39.51 6.39 15.69
CA LEU A 18 -39.31 6.26 14.25
C LEU A 18 -40.67 6.53 13.60
N LEU A 19 -40.76 7.49 12.69
CA LEU A 19 -41.86 7.80 11.74
C LEU A 19 -41.34 9.03 10.94
N GLY A 20 -41.11 9.03 9.62
CA GLY A 20 -41.93 8.50 8.54
C GLY A 20 -42.74 9.67 7.93
N GLY A 21 -42.35 10.19 6.75
CA GLY A 21 -43.11 11.30 6.14
C GLY A 21 -42.48 11.96 4.91
N LEU A 22 -42.72 11.34 3.76
CA LEU A 22 -42.58 11.83 2.38
C LEU A 22 -43.27 13.20 2.16
N LEU A 23 -42.65 14.14 1.44
CA LEU A 23 -43.39 15.16 0.67
C LEU A 23 -42.56 15.74 -0.48
N ILE A 24 -43.05 15.46 -1.68
CA ILE A 24 -42.67 16.00 -2.99
C ILE A 24 -43.21 17.44 -3.08
N GLY A 25 -42.40 18.36 -3.61
CA GLY A 25 -42.81 19.74 -3.86
C GLY A 25 -42.02 20.37 -5.00
N LEU A 26 -42.48 20.12 -6.23
CA LEU A 26 -42.16 20.90 -7.42
C LEU A 26 -42.63 22.34 -7.22
N SER A 27 -41.75 23.31 -7.52
CA SER A 27 -42.16 24.66 -7.94
C SER A 27 -41.02 25.28 -8.74
N GLY A 28 -41.18 25.23 -10.07
CA GLY A 28 -40.47 26.14 -10.95
C GLY A 28 -41.10 27.53 -10.88
N CYS A 29 -40.27 28.55 -11.05
CA CYS A 29 -40.66 29.82 -11.67
C CYS A 29 -39.43 30.36 -12.40
N ALA A 30 -39.63 30.56 -13.70
CA ALA A 30 -38.74 31.19 -14.65
C ALA A 30 -38.71 32.72 -14.47
N GLY A 31 -37.69 33.36 -15.04
CA GLY A 31 -37.59 34.82 -15.20
C GLY A 31 -36.13 35.29 -15.20
N SER A 32 -35.39 35.00 -16.27
CA SER A 32 -35.04 35.96 -17.33
C SER A 32 -34.16 37.13 -16.84
N ARG A 33 -32.90 37.15 -17.29
CA ARG A 33 -32.16 38.39 -17.56
C ARG A 33 -31.04 38.17 -18.56
N ASN A 34 -30.95 39.17 -19.44
CA ASN A 34 -30.36 39.14 -20.76
C ASN A 34 -28.84 39.04 -20.76
N VAL A 35 -28.34 38.27 -21.71
CA VAL A 35 -27.01 38.38 -22.30
C VAL A 35 -26.98 39.67 -23.11
N THR A 36 -26.01 40.55 -22.84
CA THR A 36 -25.61 41.60 -23.77
C THR A 36 -24.18 41.30 -24.19
N MET A 37 -24.07 41.14 -25.51
CA MET A 37 -22.90 40.87 -26.31
C MET A 37 -22.36 42.23 -26.73
N ASP A 38 -21.08 42.49 -26.49
CA ASP A 38 -20.36 43.59 -27.14
C ASP A 38 -19.06 43.05 -27.73
N GLN A 39 -18.87 43.40 -28.99
CA GLN A 39 -17.92 42.87 -29.95
C GLN A 39 -17.32 44.08 -30.66
N HIS A 40 -16.00 44.24 -30.65
CA HIS A 40 -15.14 45.05 -31.54
C HIS A 40 -13.71 44.93 -30.97
N ASP A 41 -12.59 44.86 -31.69
CA ASP A 41 -12.25 44.76 -33.10
C ASP A 41 -10.73 44.37 -33.13
N SER A 42 -10.27 43.60 -34.10
CA SER A 42 -8.82 43.35 -34.38
C SER A 42 -8.40 44.22 -35.59
N PRO A 43 -7.12 44.60 -35.86
CA PRO A 43 -6.02 43.68 -36.29
C PRO A 43 -4.56 44.22 -36.02
N PRO A 44 -3.45 43.77 -36.67
CA PRO A 44 -2.86 42.41 -36.67
C PRO A 44 -1.29 42.30 -36.55
N ILE A 45 -0.82 41.04 -36.44
CA ILE A 45 0.45 40.38 -36.91
C ILE A 45 1.83 40.57 -36.21
N SER A 46 2.37 39.46 -35.67
CA SER A 46 3.70 38.79 -35.94
C SER A 46 4.11 37.90 -34.74
N THR A 47 3.95 36.56 -34.78
CA THR A 47 5.01 35.49 -34.95
C THR A 47 6.34 35.81 -34.23
N GLU A 48 6.85 35.07 -33.23
CA GLU A 48 7.19 33.63 -33.14
C GLU A 48 7.76 33.32 -31.71
N PRO A 49 7.72 32.08 -31.15
CA PRO A 49 8.46 31.70 -29.94
C PRO A 49 9.55 30.63 -30.17
N ALA A 50 10.62 30.67 -29.37
CA ALA A 50 11.69 29.66 -29.25
C ALA A 50 11.82 29.25 -27.77
N ALA A 51 12.29 28.08 -27.33
CA ALA A 51 12.57 26.76 -27.90
C ALA A 51 12.99 25.87 -26.70
N GLU A 52 12.68 24.56 -26.74
CA GLU A 52 13.48 23.50 -26.08
C GLU A 52 13.53 22.27 -26.99
N PRO A 53 14.62 21.46 -26.97
CA PRO A 53 15.03 20.65 -28.10
C PRO A 53 14.58 19.18 -28.02
N SER A 54 14.20 18.63 -29.17
CA SER A 54 14.07 17.19 -29.41
C SER A 54 14.95 16.78 -30.59
N SER A 55 15.87 15.84 -30.33
CA SER A 55 16.77 15.26 -31.33
C SER A 55 16.11 14.08 -32.01
N ASN A 56 15.72 14.25 -33.29
CA ASN A 56 15.43 13.16 -34.21
C ASN A 56 16.16 13.45 -35.53
N VAL A 57 17.17 12.65 -35.84
CA VAL A 57 17.92 12.70 -37.10
C VAL A 57 17.21 11.80 -38.11
N LEU A 58 16.68 12.40 -39.17
CA LEU A 58 16.13 11.70 -40.34
C LEU A 58 17.21 11.61 -41.43
N LEU A 59 17.50 10.39 -41.85
CA LEU A 59 18.46 10.03 -42.88
C LEU A 59 17.88 10.33 -44.28
N THR A 60 18.64 11.02 -45.13
CA THR A 60 18.28 11.31 -46.53
C THR A 60 18.59 10.11 -47.43
N ALA A 61 17.62 9.73 -48.26
CA ALA A 61 17.75 8.69 -49.27
C ALA A 61 18.40 9.24 -50.55
N ALA A 62 19.43 8.56 -51.04
CA ALA A 62 19.93 8.69 -52.41
C ALA A 62 19.66 7.39 -53.16
N VAL A 63 19.02 7.51 -54.32
CA VAL A 63 18.71 6.44 -55.26
C VAL A 63 19.94 6.18 -56.13
N ALA A 64 20.36 4.92 -56.23
CA ALA A 64 21.23 4.42 -57.30
C ALA A 64 20.75 3.00 -57.71
N GLU A 65 20.64 2.78 -59.02
CA GLU A 65 20.14 1.57 -59.66
C GLU A 65 21.09 0.35 -59.56
N SER A 66 20.47 -0.83 -59.72
CA SER A 66 20.90 -2.24 -59.57
C SER A 66 22.10 -2.70 -60.44
N PRO A 67 22.75 -3.87 -60.17
CA PRO A 67 22.16 -5.14 -60.64
C PRO A 67 22.36 -6.41 -59.76
N ALA A 68 21.36 -7.30 -59.86
CA ALA A 68 21.42 -8.78 -59.92
C ALA A 68 22.02 -9.64 -58.77
N ASN A 69 21.10 -10.23 -58.00
CA ASN A 69 20.97 -11.66 -57.63
C ASN A 69 22.25 -12.52 -57.36
N THR A 70 22.59 -12.72 -56.08
CA THR A 70 23.25 -13.94 -55.56
C THR A 70 22.89 -14.08 -54.06
N PRO A 71 22.55 -15.27 -53.51
CA PRO A 71 22.30 -15.43 -52.08
C PRO A 71 23.60 -15.18 -51.28
N PRO A 72 23.57 -14.53 -50.10
CA PRO A 72 24.78 -14.34 -49.31
C PRO A 72 25.22 -15.67 -48.70
N GLU A 73 26.45 -16.06 -49.00
CA GLU A 73 27.15 -17.17 -48.37
C GLU A 73 27.52 -16.79 -46.93
N LEU A 74 27.15 -17.65 -45.97
CA LEU A 74 27.52 -17.49 -44.55
C LEU A 74 29.04 -17.49 -44.42
N PRO A 75 29.66 -16.54 -43.70
CA PRO A 75 31.10 -16.56 -43.49
C PRO A 75 31.50 -17.80 -42.65
N PRO A 76 32.64 -18.44 -42.95
CA PRO A 76 33.12 -19.56 -42.15
C PRO A 76 33.42 -19.11 -40.72
N ALA A 77 33.08 -19.98 -39.77
CA ALA A 77 33.35 -19.78 -38.35
C ALA A 77 34.85 -19.50 -38.12
N PRO A 78 35.22 -18.51 -37.28
CA PRO A 78 36.61 -18.26 -36.98
C PRO A 78 37.22 -19.46 -36.24
N ASP A 79 38.35 -19.92 -36.77
CA ASP A 79 39.19 -20.97 -36.17
C ASP A 79 39.62 -20.58 -34.75
N GLY A 80 39.30 -21.48 -33.81
CA GLY A 80 40.20 -21.91 -32.73
C GLY A 80 40.99 -20.84 -31.99
N ALA A 81 40.32 -19.90 -31.32
CA ALA A 81 40.85 -19.35 -30.08
C ALA A 81 40.21 -20.12 -28.93
N ALA A 82 40.92 -21.12 -28.40
CA ALA A 82 40.57 -21.72 -27.12
C ALA A 82 40.59 -20.60 -26.08
N VAL A 83 39.42 -20.05 -25.77
CA VAL A 83 39.22 -19.31 -24.53
C VAL A 83 39.41 -20.36 -23.46
N ASP A 84 40.56 -20.30 -22.79
CA ASP A 84 40.79 -21.00 -21.54
C ASP A 84 39.77 -20.43 -20.54
N VAL A 85 38.57 -21.02 -20.55
CA VAL A 85 37.58 -20.82 -19.50
C VAL A 85 38.21 -21.47 -18.30
N GLN A 86 39.04 -20.70 -17.59
CA GLN A 86 39.39 -21.01 -16.23
C GLN A 86 38.09 -21.36 -15.55
N THR A 87 37.98 -22.61 -15.12
CA THR A 87 36.95 -23.11 -14.22
C THR A 87 36.78 -22.05 -13.15
N ILE A 88 35.72 -21.26 -13.26
CA ILE A 88 35.23 -20.44 -12.17
C ILE A 88 34.96 -21.49 -11.10
N ASP A 89 35.78 -21.50 -10.06
CA ASP A 89 35.57 -22.33 -8.88
C ASP A 89 34.08 -22.25 -8.56
N GLU A 90 33.39 -23.39 -8.71
CA GLU A 90 31.96 -23.53 -8.50
C GLU A 90 31.74 -23.20 -7.03
N GLN A 91 31.45 -21.92 -6.74
CA GLN A 91 31.15 -21.49 -5.39
C GLN A 91 30.01 -22.38 -4.90
N PRO A 92 30.14 -22.99 -3.71
CA PRO A 92 29.13 -23.91 -3.21
C PRO A 92 27.78 -23.18 -3.26
N GLN A 93 26.87 -23.70 -4.09
CA GLN A 93 25.56 -23.08 -4.22
C GLN A 93 24.95 -22.96 -2.83
N PRO A 94 24.50 -21.76 -2.43
CA PRO A 94 24.05 -21.56 -1.07
C PRO A 94 22.84 -22.45 -0.81
N GLU A 95 22.83 -23.12 0.34
CA GLU A 95 21.83 -24.15 0.64
C GLU A 95 20.40 -23.62 0.41
N PRO A 96 19.52 -24.40 -0.26
CA PRO A 96 18.16 -23.97 -0.53
C PRO A 96 17.38 -23.77 0.78
N ILE A 97 16.48 -22.78 0.78
CA ILE A 97 15.59 -22.50 1.90
C ILE A 97 14.34 -23.36 1.75
N GLN A 98 14.09 -24.26 2.69
CA GLN A 98 12.85 -25.03 2.73
C GLN A 98 11.76 -24.22 3.43
N LEU A 99 10.61 -24.03 2.78
CA LEU A 99 9.53 -23.20 3.30
C LEU A 99 8.18 -23.86 3.03
N ASN A 100 7.23 -23.75 3.97
CA ASN A 100 5.82 -24.07 3.75
C ASN A 100 4.95 -22.81 3.82
N LEU A 101 3.71 -22.89 3.34
CA LEU A 101 2.80 -21.74 3.32
C LEU A 101 2.59 -21.10 4.71
N PRO A 102 2.32 -21.86 5.81
CA PRO A 102 2.18 -21.25 7.14
C PRO A 102 3.43 -20.51 7.62
N THR A 103 4.63 -21.04 7.34
CA THR A 103 5.90 -20.39 7.69
C THR A 103 6.11 -19.13 6.85
N ALA A 104 5.77 -19.16 5.55
CA ALA A 104 5.82 -17.97 4.72
C ALA A 104 4.91 -16.86 5.25
N LEU A 105 3.67 -17.20 5.65
CA LEU A 105 2.72 -16.24 6.20
C LEU A 105 3.15 -15.67 7.55
N SER A 106 3.74 -16.49 8.44
CA SER A 106 4.20 -16.03 9.76
C SER A 106 5.32 -14.99 9.66
N MET A 107 6.12 -15.01 8.58
CA MET A 107 7.17 -14.03 8.32
C MET A 107 6.62 -12.61 8.06
N VAL A 108 5.34 -12.46 7.66
CA VAL A 108 4.73 -11.14 7.46
C VAL A 108 4.56 -10.38 8.77
N GLY A 109 4.19 -11.08 9.85
CA GLY A 109 4.02 -10.50 11.18
C GLY A 109 5.32 -10.13 11.88
N GLY A 110 6.46 -10.61 11.37
CA GLY A 110 7.80 -10.31 11.86
C GLY A 110 8.39 -9.06 11.20
N ASP A 111 9.62 -9.18 10.69
CA ASP A 111 10.45 -8.06 10.21
C ASP A 111 10.09 -7.54 8.80
N HIS A 112 8.87 -7.78 8.31
CA HIS A 112 8.50 -7.35 6.96
C HIS A 112 8.52 -5.82 6.85
N PRO A 113 9.30 -5.21 5.94
CA PRO A 113 9.58 -3.77 5.91
C PRO A 113 8.33 -2.91 5.71
N ALA A 114 7.38 -3.36 4.89
CA ALA A 114 6.11 -2.64 4.72
C ALA A 114 5.25 -2.60 6.00
N VAL A 115 5.27 -3.69 6.79
CA VAL A 115 4.55 -3.77 8.08
C VAL A 115 5.26 -2.90 9.11
N GLY A 116 6.60 -3.02 9.23
CA GLY A 116 7.40 -2.16 10.09
C GLY A 116 7.22 -0.67 9.78
N PHE A 117 7.23 -0.28 8.50
CA PHE A 117 6.95 1.10 8.09
C PHE A 117 5.56 1.57 8.54
N ALA A 118 4.52 0.75 8.37
CA ALA A 118 3.17 1.09 8.80
C ALA A 118 3.09 1.23 10.33
N GLN A 119 3.74 0.34 11.09
CA GLN A 119 3.83 0.43 12.55
C GLN A 119 4.53 1.70 13.02
N TRP A 120 5.64 2.11 12.37
CA TRP A 120 6.32 3.36 12.71
C TRP A 120 5.47 4.61 12.40
N ARG A 121 4.62 4.58 11.36
CA ARG A 121 3.62 5.65 11.13
C ARG A 121 2.56 5.70 12.22
N VAL A 122 2.21 4.57 12.83
CA VAL A 122 1.34 4.54 14.02
C VAL A 122 2.04 5.19 15.21
N GLN A 123 3.31 4.85 15.46
CA GLN A 123 4.11 5.49 16.52
C GLN A 123 4.22 7.00 16.34
N GLU A 124 4.47 7.47 15.11
CA GLU A 124 4.47 8.91 14.77
C GLU A 124 3.13 9.59 15.10
N ALA A 125 2.01 8.92 14.79
CA ALA A 125 0.68 9.45 15.07
C ALA A 125 0.39 9.51 16.58
N TYR A 126 0.80 8.51 17.35
CA TYR A 126 0.71 8.55 18.82
C TYR A 126 1.62 9.62 19.44
N ALA A 127 2.84 9.80 18.94
CA ALA A 127 3.71 10.89 19.36
C ALA A 127 3.08 12.27 19.07
N THR A 128 2.40 12.40 17.93
CA THR A 128 1.63 13.61 17.61
C THR A 128 0.46 13.84 18.56
N LEU A 129 -0.24 12.77 18.95
CA LEU A 129 -1.29 12.81 19.97
C LEU A 129 -0.73 13.21 21.34
N ASP A 130 0.39 12.63 21.77
CA ASP A 130 0.97 12.95 23.08
C ASP A 130 1.48 14.40 23.12
N ARG A 131 2.07 14.89 22.04
CA ARG A 131 2.37 16.33 21.87
C ARG A 131 1.11 17.18 21.98
N ALA A 132 0.00 16.76 21.39
CA ALA A 132 -1.26 17.47 21.48
C ALA A 132 -1.83 17.49 22.91
N LYS A 133 -1.74 16.36 23.64
CA LYS A 133 -2.22 16.22 25.03
C LYS A 133 -1.48 17.11 26.02
N VAL A 134 -0.25 17.53 25.71
CA VAL A 134 0.56 18.39 26.58
C VAL A 134 0.60 19.86 26.13
N LEU A 135 -0.20 20.26 25.13
CA LEU A 135 -0.31 21.67 24.71
C LEU A 135 -0.77 22.63 25.83
N TRP A 136 -1.37 22.10 26.90
CA TRP A 136 -1.77 22.86 28.09
C TRP A 136 -0.62 23.05 29.10
N LEU A 137 0.54 22.43 28.91
CA LEU A 137 1.70 22.65 29.78
C LEU A 137 2.52 23.88 29.33
N PRO A 138 3.07 24.66 30.28
CA PRO A 138 4.00 25.72 29.94
C PRO A 138 5.34 25.16 29.44
N SER A 139 6.03 25.95 28.62
CA SER A 139 7.42 25.73 28.22
C SER A 139 8.37 26.50 29.13
N ILE A 140 9.55 25.93 29.40
CA ILE A 140 10.62 26.58 30.16
C ILE A 140 11.71 27.04 29.17
N GLN A 141 12.17 28.28 29.34
CA GLN A 141 13.08 29.00 28.46
C GLN A 141 14.17 29.68 29.31
N PRO A 142 15.25 28.97 29.67
CA PRO A 142 16.42 29.63 30.22
C PRO A 142 17.05 30.52 29.14
N GLY A 143 17.55 31.68 29.52
CA GLY A 143 18.01 32.67 28.58
C GLY A 143 19.11 33.56 29.13
N PHE A 144 19.87 34.12 28.19
CA PHE A 144 20.79 35.21 28.41
C PHE A 144 20.54 36.25 27.32
N SER A 145 20.54 37.52 27.69
CA SER A 145 20.52 38.61 26.73
C SER A 145 21.47 39.71 27.17
N PHE A 146 22.20 40.28 26.23
CA PHE A 146 22.99 41.48 26.41
C PHE A 146 22.48 42.51 25.40
N HIS A 147 22.32 43.75 25.84
CA HIS A 147 21.85 44.85 25.02
C HIS A 147 22.71 46.07 25.29
N LYS A 148 23.30 46.63 24.23
CA LYS A 148 24.08 47.86 24.23
C LYS A 148 23.43 48.84 23.27
N HIS A 149 23.14 50.04 23.76
CA HIS A 149 22.58 51.13 22.96
C HIS A 149 23.39 52.39 23.22
N ASP A 150 24.00 52.90 22.16
CA ASP A 150 24.75 54.14 22.13
C ASP A 150 24.11 55.09 21.11
N GLY A 151 23.90 56.35 21.47
CA GLY A 151 23.32 57.36 20.60
C GLY A 151 21.93 57.81 21.05
N ASN A 152 21.26 58.54 20.15
CA ASN A 152 19.95 59.13 20.38
C ASN A 152 18.90 58.09 20.85
N TYR A 153 18.22 58.41 21.95
CA TYR A 153 17.07 57.70 22.49
C TYR A 153 15.93 58.70 22.70
N GLN A 154 14.73 58.35 22.23
CA GLN A 154 13.55 59.18 22.46
C GLN A 154 12.94 58.84 23.82
N ALA A 155 12.99 59.79 24.75
CA ALA A 155 12.35 59.68 26.05
C ALA A 155 10.82 59.69 25.93
N SER A 156 10.12 59.20 26.97
CA SER A 156 8.65 59.09 26.97
C SER A 156 7.92 60.44 26.84
N ASN A 157 8.59 61.56 27.10
CA ASN A 157 8.07 62.92 26.88
C ASN A 157 8.33 63.43 25.44
N GLY A 158 8.85 62.59 24.54
CA GLY A 158 9.17 62.92 23.15
C GLY A 158 10.55 63.55 22.93
N GLY A 159 11.29 63.90 23.99
CA GLY A 159 12.62 64.49 23.89
C GLY A 159 13.67 63.50 23.39
N ILE A 160 14.56 63.94 22.51
CA ILE A 160 15.72 63.15 22.07
C ILE A 160 16.88 63.40 23.02
N VAL A 161 17.35 62.34 23.65
CA VAL A 161 18.51 62.36 24.56
C VAL A 161 19.57 61.40 24.05
N ASP A 162 20.83 61.83 24.02
CA ASP A 162 21.94 60.92 23.75
C ASP A 162 22.18 60.03 24.97
N VAL A 163 22.19 58.70 24.78
CA VAL A 163 22.37 57.73 25.87
C VAL A 163 23.40 56.68 25.51
N HIS A 164 24.18 56.29 26.51
CA HIS A 164 25.12 55.16 26.44
C HIS A 164 24.75 54.15 27.51
N ARG A 165 23.96 53.14 27.16
CA ARG A 165 23.46 52.15 28.12
C ARG A 165 23.78 50.74 27.70
N ASN A 166 24.28 49.94 28.64
CA ASN A 166 24.36 48.49 28.50
C ASN A 166 23.49 47.83 29.57
N SER A 167 22.81 46.75 29.21
CA SER A 167 22.10 45.90 30.14
C SER A 167 22.31 44.45 29.76
N PHE A 168 22.28 43.58 30.76
CA PHE A 168 22.20 42.15 30.55
C PHE A 168 21.20 41.51 31.49
N GLN A 169 20.68 40.38 31.04
CA GLN A 169 19.75 39.55 31.80
C GLN A 169 20.20 38.10 31.64
N TYR A 170 20.08 37.32 32.70
CA TYR A 170 20.27 35.87 32.67
C TYR A 170 19.29 35.17 33.61
N GLY A 171 18.99 33.91 33.35
CA GLY A 171 18.09 33.10 34.19
C GLY A 171 16.91 32.58 33.38
N LEU A 172 15.72 32.62 33.97
CA LEU A 172 14.47 32.28 33.29
C LEU A 172 13.94 33.52 32.57
N GLY A 173 14.08 33.52 31.25
CA GLY A 173 13.65 34.59 30.36
C GLY A 173 14.82 35.43 29.85
N ALA A 174 14.59 36.18 28.78
CA ALA A 174 15.60 37.02 28.16
C ALA A 174 15.00 38.20 27.38
N GLY A 175 15.85 39.18 27.10
CA GLY A 175 15.56 40.31 26.22
C GLY A 175 15.11 41.57 26.94
N SER A 176 15.14 41.62 28.28
CA SER A 176 14.81 42.84 28.99
C SER A 176 15.86 43.93 28.74
N THR A 177 15.39 45.16 28.48
CA THR A 177 16.22 46.32 28.14
C THR A 177 15.81 47.56 28.96
N GLY A 178 15.93 47.44 30.28
CA GLY A 178 15.58 48.51 31.22
C GLY A 178 14.12 48.39 31.70
N ALA A 179 13.33 49.45 31.51
CA ALA A 179 11.93 49.49 31.92
C ALA A 179 11.02 48.66 30.99
N GLY A 180 9.95 48.07 31.55
CA GLY A 180 9.04 47.15 30.85
C GLY A 180 9.24 45.70 31.32
N THR A 181 8.40 44.77 30.87
CA THR A 181 8.54 43.33 31.19
C THR A 181 9.63 42.66 30.35
N THR A 182 10.04 41.46 30.73
CA THR A 182 10.93 40.60 29.94
C THR A 182 10.20 40.10 28.67
N PRO A 183 10.61 40.49 27.45
CA PRO A 183 9.89 40.19 26.21
C PRO A 183 9.81 38.70 25.85
N ARG A 184 10.76 37.89 26.31
CA ARG A 184 10.74 36.42 26.19
C ARG A 184 10.68 35.80 27.58
N PRO A 185 9.48 35.47 28.08
CA PRO A 185 9.34 34.95 29.42
C PRO A 185 10.04 33.61 29.61
N GLY A 186 10.56 33.39 30.83
CA GLY A 186 11.29 32.18 31.17
C GLY A 186 10.46 30.93 31.40
N VAL A 187 9.22 31.11 31.83
CA VAL A 187 8.18 30.10 31.79
C VAL A 187 7.05 30.72 30.98
N VAL A 188 6.71 30.10 29.85
CA VAL A 188 5.69 30.62 28.94
C VAL A 188 4.64 29.56 28.66
N ALA A 189 3.39 29.90 28.93
CA ALA A 189 2.25 29.08 28.59
C ALA A 189 1.49 29.79 27.47
N ARG A 190 1.52 29.22 26.25
CA ARG A 190 0.78 29.73 25.09
C ARG A 190 -0.39 28.80 24.80
N PHE A 191 -1.53 29.10 25.37
CA PHE A 191 -2.74 28.34 25.16
C PHE A 191 -3.52 28.97 24.01
N HIS A 192 -3.35 28.43 22.81
CA HIS A 192 -4.44 28.51 21.83
C HIS A 192 -5.51 27.56 22.33
N LEU A 193 -6.40 28.03 23.21
CA LEU A 193 -7.33 27.15 23.94
C LEU A 193 -8.20 26.32 22.99
N ALA A 194 -8.54 26.84 21.81
CA ALA A 194 -9.18 26.06 20.76
C ALA A 194 -8.34 24.84 20.35
N ASP A 195 -7.04 25.00 20.17
CA ASP A 195 -6.13 23.89 19.84
C ASP A 195 -5.93 22.96 21.03
N ALA A 196 -5.79 23.50 22.24
CA ALA A 196 -5.67 22.67 23.45
C ALA A 196 -6.91 21.76 23.65
N ILE A 197 -8.10 22.20 23.26
CA ILE A 197 -9.35 21.44 23.37
C ILE A 197 -9.53 20.43 22.23
N PHE A 198 -9.30 20.85 20.99
CA PHE A 198 -9.66 20.05 19.80
C PHE A 198 -8.48 19.27 19.20
N GLN A 199 -7.24 19.76 19.32
CA GLN A 199 -6.07 19.09 18.73
C GLN A 199 -5.84 17.68 19.29
N PRO A 200 -6.02 17.41 20.61
CA PRO A 200 -5.94 16.04 21.13
C PRO A 200 -6.97 15.12 20.49
N LYS A 201 -8.22 15.57 20.31
CA LYS A 201 -9.30 14.78 19.69
C LYS A 201 -9.01 14.49 18.22
N ILE A 202 -8.58 15.51 17.46
CA ILE A 202 -8.18 15.37 16.05
C ILE A 202 -7.05 14.36 15.93
N SER A 203 -6.02 14.50 16.76
CA SER A 203 -4.83 13.65 16.73
C SER A 203 -5.15 12.21 17.17
N GLU A 204 -6.07 12.02 18.12
CA GLU A 204 -6.55 10.71 18.55
C GLU A 204 -7.27 9.97 17.42
N LYS A 205 -8.24 10.61 16.75
CA LYS A 205 -8.93 10.00 15.61
C LYS A 205 -7.97 9.71 14.45
N THR A 206 -6.97 10.58 14.25
CA THR A 206 -5.90 10.35 13.27
C THR A 206 -5.02 9.15 13.66
N ALA A 207 -4.67 8.99 14.93
CA ALA A 207 -3.90 7.83 15.41
C ALA A 207 -4.69 6.52 15.25
N TRP A 208 -5.99 6.52 15.54
CA TRP A 208 -6.86 5.37 15.27
C TRP A 208 -6.90 5.04 13.77
N ALA A 209 -7.06 6.05 12.91
CA ALA A 209 -7.00 5.86 11.46
C ALA A 209 -5.69 5.19 11.03
N ARG A 210 -4.54 5.66 11.52
CA ARG A 210 -3.24 5.05 11.22
C ARG A 210 -3.11 3.62 11.73
N SER A 211 -3.66 3.32 12.91
CA SER A 211 -3.67 1.97 13.47
C SER A 211 -4.45 1.00 12.58
N HIS A 212 -5.66 1.38 12.15
CA HIS A 212 -6.44 0.60 11.20
C HIS A 212 -5.75 0.45 9.84
N GLY A 213 -5.14 1.53 9.32
CA GLY A 213 -4.35 1.47 8.09
C GLY A 213 -3.17 0.49 8.18
N ALA A 214 -2.51 0.40 9.34
CA ALA A 214 -1.45 -0.57 9.56
C ALA A 214 -1.96 -2.03 9.52
N ASN A 215 -3.12 -2.31 10.10
CA ASN A 215 -3.76 -3.63 9.98
C ASN A 215 -4.12 -3.95 8.52
N GLY A 216 -4.58 -2.97 7.74
CA GLY A 216 -4.81 -3.14 6.30
C GLY A 216 -3.55 -3.51 5.51
N VAL A 217 -2.40 -2.93 5.88
CA VAL A 217 -1.09 -3.29 5.30
C VAL A 217 -0.73 -4.73 5.64
N VAL A 218 -0.90 -5.15 6.90
CA VAL A 218 -0.64 -6.53 7.33
C VAL A 218 -1.48 -7.52 6.50
N ASN A 219 -2.80 -7.32 6.44
CA ASN A 219 -3.70 -8.19 5.67
C ASN A 219 -3.32 -8.26 4.18
N ARG A 220 -2.92 -7.12 3.59
CA ARG A 220 -2.50 -7.07 2.19
C ARG A 220 -1.18 -7.81 1.94
N GLN A 221 -0.21 -7.70 2.85
CA GLN A 221 1.06 -8.42 2.70
C GLN A 221 0.87 -9.92 2.85
N LEU A 222 -0.02 -10.35 3.73
CA LEU A 222 -0.33 -11.77 3.85
C LEU A 222 -0.97 -12.35 2.59
N LEU A 223 -1.91 -11.62 1.97
CA LEU A 223 -2.45 -12.00 0.66
C LEU A 223 -1.34 -12.11 -0.39
N LYS A 224 -0.45 -11.10 -0.48
CA LYS A 224 0.66 -11.10 -1.44
C LYS A 224 1.61 -12.28 -1.25
N VAL A 225 1.97 -12.59 -0.01
CA VAL A 225 2.81 -13.76 0.31
C VAL A 225 2.11 -15.05 -0.04
N ALA A 226 0.82 -15.20 0.29
CA ALA A 226 0.05 -16.38 -0.07
C ALA A 226 0.05 -16.59 -1.60
N SER A 227 -0.25 -15.54 -2.38
CA SER A 227 -0.24 -15.62 -3.84
C SER A 227 1.15 -15.94 -4.40
N ALA A 228 2.22 -15.30 -3.90
CA ALA A 228 3.58 -15.55 -4.36
C ALA A 228 4.05 -16.98 -4.01
N TYR A 229 3.63 -17.52 -2.87
CA TYR A 229 3.92 -18.91 -2.50
C TYR A 229 3.18 -19.89 -3.42
N LEU A 230 1.90 -19.63 -3.72
CA LEU A 230 1.14 -20.43 -4.67
C LEU A 230 1.73 -20.36 -6.09
N ASP A 231 2.25 -19.21 -6.53
CA ASP A 231 2.96 -19.08 -7.81
C ASP A 231 4.23 -19.97 -7.85
N LEU A 232 4.98 -20.07 -6.75
CA LEU A 232 6.13 -20.97 -6.65
C LEU A 232 5.71 -22.45 -6.67
N LEU A 233 4.61 -22.77 -5.98
CA LEU A 233 4.08 -24.12 -5.95
C LEU A 233 3.54 -24.55 -7.32
N ASP A 234 2.89 -23.64 -8.05
CA ASP A 234 2.48 -23.80 -9.46
C ASP A 234 3.69 -24.15 -10.33
N ALA A 235 4.75 -23.33 -10.31
CA ALA A 235 5.96 -23.56 -11.10
C ALA A 235 6.61 -24.92 -10.79
N LYS A 236 6.66 -25.32 -9.51
CA LYS A 236 7.22 -26.62 -9.09
C LYS A 236 6.38 -27.81 -9.55
N GLN A 237 5.04 -27.73 -9.49
CA GLN A 237 4.20 -28.81 -10.00
C GLN A 237 4.17 -28.87 -11.53
N ASP A 238 4.25 -27.71 -12.19
CA ASP A 238 4.34 -27.64 -13.65
C ASP A 238 5.60 -28.35 -14.17
N ALA A 239 6.74 -28.15 -13.51
CA ALA A 239 7.98 -28.87 -13.81
C ALA A 239 7.81 -30.39 -13.65
N ARG A 240 7.16 -30.87 -12.59
CA ARG A 240 6.87 -32.30 -12.41
C ARG A 240 6.00 -32.87 -13.53
N ILE A 241 4.98 -32.13 -13.99
CA ILE A 241 4.14 -32.54 -15.12
C ILE A 241 4.99 -32.68 -16.40
N VAL A 242 5.94 -31.77 -16.62
CA VAL A 242 6.87 -31.84 -17.75
C VAL A 242 7.84 -33.02 -17.62
N GLU A 243 8.39 -33.29 -16.44
CA GLU A 243 9.26 -34.45 -16.17
C GLU A 243 8.54 -35.78 -16.45
N GLU A 244 7.27 -35.90 -16.03
CA GLU A 244 6.46 -37.06 -16.38
C GLU A 244 6.24 -37.19 -17.89
N THR A 245 5.99 -36.06 -18.56
CA THR A 245 5.84 -36.01 -20.02
C THR A 245 7.12 -36.41 -20.74
N GLN A 246 8.28 -35.97 -20.24
CA GLN A 246 9.59 -36.36 -20.72
C GLN A 246 9.78 -37.87 -20.61
N THR A 247 9.44 -38.44 -19.45
CA THR A 247 9.53 -39.89 -19.21
C THR A 247 8.65 -40.67 -20.19
N ARG A 248 7.38 -40.25 -20.39
CA ARG A 248 6.45 -40.88 -21.33
C ARG A 248 6.94 -40.77 -22.79
N THR A 249 7.43 -39.59 -23.18
CA THR A 249 7.93 -39.31 -24.53
C THR A 249 9.21 -40.07 -24.84
N ALA A 250 10.15 -40.14 -23.89
CA ALA A 250 11.38 -40.93 -24.03
C ALA A 250 11.07 -42.43 -24.19
N GLY A 251 10.07 -42.94 -23.46
CA GLY A 251 9.58 -44.31 -23.63
C GLY A 251 9.03 -44.57 -25.04
N LEU A 252 8.25 -43.64 -25.59
CA LEU A 252 7.73 -43.73 -26.96
C LEU A 252 8.84 -43.57 -28.02
N ALA A 253 9.82 -42.69 -27.78
CA ALA A 253 10.96 -42.49 -28.67
C ALA A 253 11.78 -43.78 -28.80
N LYS A 254 12.04 -44.44 -27.67
CA LYS A 254 12.71 -45.75 -27.67
C LYS A 254 11.91 -46.78 -28.47
N LEU A 255 10.61 -46.91 -28.19
CA LEU A 255 9.75 -47.89 -28.87
C LEU A 255 9.72 -47.70 -30.39
N THR A 256 9.56 -46.45 -30.85
CA THR A 256 9.49 -46.12 -32.27
C THR A 256 10.83 -46.31 -32.99
N ARG A 257 11.95 -46.01 -32.32
CA ARG A 257 13.30 -46.27 -32.82
C ARG A 257 13.56 -47.77 -33.00
N ASP A 258 13.16 -48.59 -32.02
CA ASP A 258 13.33 -50.05 -32.07
C ASP A 258 12.49 -50.67 -33.19
N PHE A 259 11.24 -50.21 -33.39
CA PHE A 259 10.41 -50.64 -34.52
C PHE A 259 10.95 -50.20 -35.87
N ALA A 260 11.47 -48.98 -36.00
CA ALA A 260 12.10 -48.52 -37.23
C ALA A 260 13.36 -49.32 -37.57
N ALA A 261 14.21 -49.61 -36.58
CA ALA A 261 15.44 -50.39 -36.76
C ALA A 261 15.18 -51.84 -37.19
N THR A 262 14.06 -52.43 -36.78
CA THR A 262 13.64 -53.79 -37.15
C THR A 262 12.77 -53.84 -38.41
N GLY A 263 12.52 -52.70 -39.06
CA GLY A 263 11.67 -52.59 -40.25
C GLY A 263 10.16 -52.77 -39.98
N GLN A 264 9.75 -52.80 -38.70
CA GLN A 264 8.36 -52.93 -38.26
C GLN A 264 7.65 -51.57 -38.11
N GLY A 265 8.38 -50.46 -38.21
CA GLY A 265 7.86 -49.09 -38.12
C GLY A 265 8.49 -48.15 -39.14
N LEU A 266 7.92 -46.95 -39.28
CA LEU A 266 8.38 -45.92 -40.21
C LEU A 266 9.52 -45.09 -39.59
N PRO A 267 10.65 -44.85 -40.29
CA PRO A 267 11.68 -43.92 -39.82
C PRO A 267 11.13 -42.51 -39.53
N ALA A 268 10.18 -42.04 -40.35
CA ALA A 268 9.53 -40.75 -40.16
C ALA A 268 8.74 -40.63 -38.84
N ASP A 269 8.25 -41.75 -38.30
CA ASP A 269 7.59 -41.75 -37.00
C ASP A 269 8.63 -41.65 -35.87
N ALA A 270 9.75 -42.37 -35.97
CA ALA A 270 10.85 -42.26 -35.01
C ALA A 270 11.43 -40.83 -34.97
N ASP A 271 11.69 -40.22 -36.13
CA ASP A 271 12.17 -38.84 -36.25
C ASP A 271 11.20 -37.82 -35.63
N ARG A 272 9.89 -38.05 -35.79
CA ARG A 272 8.85 -37.20 -35.19
C ARG A 272 8.87 -37.26 -33.66
N ILE A 273 8.98 -38.47 -33.09
CA ILE A 273 9.00 -38.60 -31.62
C ILE A 273 10.33 -38.07 -31.06
N GLU A 274 11.44 -38.27 -31.77
CA GLU A 274 12.73 -37.68 -31.39
C GLU A 274 12.65 -36.15 -31.36
N THR A 275 12.02 -35.54 -32.38
CA THR A 275 11.75 -34.09 -32.39
C THR A 275 10.92 -33.66 -31.19
N GLU A 276 9.86 -34.40 -30.84
CA GLU A 276 9.08 -34.09 -29.62
C GLU A 276 9.93 -34.19 -28.36
N SER A 277 10.79 -35.21 -28.24
CA SER A 277 11.67 -35.38 -27.08
C SER A 277 12.54 -34.14 -26.84
N MET A 278 13.12 -33.59 -27.91
CA MET A 278 13.88 -32.33 -27.85
C MET A 278 13.01 -31.13 -27.46
N LEU A 279 11.76 -31.06 -27.95
CA LEU A 279 10.83 -30.00 -27.56
C LEU A 279 10.40 -30.11 -26.09
N VAL A 280 10.26 -31.33 -25.54
CA VAL A 280 9.95 -31.54 -24.12
C VAL A 280 11.14 -31.13 -23.25
N GLU A 281 12.36 -31.44 -23.66
CA GLU A 281 13.58 -30.99 -22.97
C GLU A 281 13.66 -29.45 -22.91
N SER A 282 13.33 -28.77 -24.02
CA SER A 282 13.19 -27.30 -24.02
C SER A 282 12.11 -26.80 -23.05
N ARG A 283 10.93 -27.47 -23.00
CA ARG A 283 9.87 -27.12 -22.02
C ARG A 283 10.32 -27.32 -20.58
N LEU A 284 11.15 -28.34 -20.30
CA LEU A 284 11.67 -28.59 -18.95
C LEU A 284 12.63 -27.47 -18.50
N ALA A 285 13.49 -27.00 -19.40
CA ALA A 285 14.36 -25.85 -19.12
C ALA A 285 13.55 -24.59 -18.79
N ILE A 286 12.46 -24.32 -19.53
CA ILE A 286 11.53 -23.21 -19.25
C ILE A 286 10.84 -23.40 -17.88
N ALA A 287 10.47 -24.62 -17.51
CA ALA A 287 9.85 -24.89 -16.22
C ALA A 287 10.82 -24.63 -15.05
N HIS A 288 12.10 -24.99 -15.20
CA HIS A 288 13.15 -24.65 -14.22
C HIS A 288 13.37 -23.15 -14.10
N GLU A 289 13.43 -22.42 -15.22
CA GLU A 289 13.51 -20.96 -15.20
C GLU A 289 12.34 -20.34 -14.40
N ARG A 290 11.10 -20.82 -14.63
CA ARG A 290 9.92 -20.34 -13.90
C ARG A 290 10.01 -20.58 -12.40
N ILE A 291 10.57 -21.72 -11.97
CA ILE A 291 10.82 -22.00 -10.56
C ILE A 291 11.76 -20.95 -9.97
N ASP A 292 12.87 -20.65 -10.64
CA ASP A 292 13.88 -19.71 -10.14
C ASP A 292 13.30 -18.29 -10.04
N VAL A 293 12.54 -17.88 -11.06
CA VAL A 293 11.85 -16.58 -11.06
C VAL A 293 10.79 -16.49 -9.96
N ALA A 294 9.96 -17.53 -9.78
CA ALA A 294 8.95 -17.57 -8.73
C ALA A 294 9.57 -17.58 -7.32
N SER A 295 10.68 -18.30 -7.15
CA SER A 295 11.48 -18.28 -5.92
C SER A 295 12.00 -16.88 -5.62
N ALA A 296 12.63 -16.21 -6.59
CA ALA A 296 13.14 -14.85 -6.41
C ALA A 296 12.02 -13.84 -6.08
N LYS A 297 10.86 -13.97 -6.72
CA LYS A 297 9.65 -13.16 -6.44
C LYS A 297 9.14 -13.40 -5.02
N LEU A 298 9.13 -14.64 -4.55
CA LEU A 298 8.76 -14.96 -3.17
C LEU A 298 9.79 -14.41 -2.18
N SER A 299 11.10 -14.53 -2.44
CA SER A 299 12.15 -13.92 -1.61
C SER A 299 11.96 -12.40 -1.47
N GLN A 300 11.69 -11.71 -2.59
CA GLN A 300 11.37 -10.28 -2.57
C GLN A 300 10.11 -9.99 -1.73
N THR A 301 9.06 -10.77 -1.89
CA THR A 301 7.79 -10.57 -1.18
C THR A 301 7.93 -10.82 0.32
N LEU A 302 8.77 -11.78 0.72
CA LEU A 302 9.13 -12.05 2.12
C LEU A 302 10.19 -11.09 2.67
N SER A 303 10.81 -10.29 1.80
CA SER A 303 11.95 -9.42 2.12
C SER A 303 13.14 -10.19 2.71
N ILE A 304 13.46 -11.35 2.13
CA ILE A 304 14.65 -12.15 2.45
C ILE A 304 15.64 -12.16 1.28
N ASP A 305 16.84 -12.69 1.52
CA ASP A 305 17.86 -12.81 0.50
C ASP A 305 17.38 -13.62 -0.71
N ALA A 306 17.55 -13.05 -1.91
CA ALA A 306 17.19 -13.67 -3.17
C ALA A 306 18.29 -14.58 -3.74
N GLY A 307 19.50 -14.56 -3.15
CA GLY A 307 20.61 -15.43 -3.55
C GLY A 307 20.39 -16.91 -3.24
N ARG A 308 19.37 -17.25 -2.44
CA ARG A 308 19.02 -18.63 -2.07
C ARG A 308 17.69 -19.03 -2.68
N GLN A 309 17.68 -20.15 -3.40
CA GLN A 309 16.45 -20.71 -3.95
C GLN A 309 15.53 -21.20 -2.81
N ILE A 310 14.25 -20.84 -2.87
CA ILE A 310 13.21 -21.34 -1.98
C ILE A 310 12.63 -22.61 -2.59
N VAL A 311 12.59 -23.67 -1.79
CA VAL A 311 11.98 -24.95 -2.15
C VAL A 311 10.75 -25.15 -1.27
N PRO A 312 9.54 -25.29 -1.87
CA PRO A 312 8.35 -25.54 -1.11
C PRO A 312 8.41 -26.94 -0.47
N LEU A 313 8.03 -27.02 0.80
CA LEU A 313 7.90 -28.29 1.53
C LEU A 313 6.62 -29.05 1.16
N ASP A 314 5.64 -28.36 0.57
CA ASP A 314 4.38 -28.95 0.17
C ASP A 314 4.60 -29.85 -1.07
N PRO A 315 4.36 -31.18 -0.97
CA PRO A 315 4.72 -32.11 -2.04
C PRO A 315 3.77 -32.03 -3.25
N THR A 316 2.53 -31.57 -3.06
CA THR A 316 1.48 -31.50 -4.07
C THR A 316 0.52 -30.37 -3.75
N VAL A 317 0.02 -29.70 -4.78
CA VAL A 317 -1.03 -28.68 -4.64
C VAL A 317 -2.36 -29.37 -4.34
N LEU A 318 -3.05 -28.93 -3.29
CA LEU A 318 -4.38 -29.41 -2.91
C LEU A 318 -5.32 -28.22 -2.76
N PRO A 319 -6.60 -28.32 -3.19
CA PRO A 319 -7.57 -27.25 -2.98
C PRO A 319 -7.71 -26.90 -1.49
N ILE A 320 -7.46 -25.64 -1.15
CA ILE A 320 -7.58 -25.10 0.21
C ILE A 320 -8.91 -24.35 0.31
N GLU A 321 -9.81 -24.82 1.17
CA GLU A 321 -11.05 -24.12 1.47
C GLU A 321 -10.89 -23.31 2.76
N LEU A 322 -10.91 -21.97 2.64
CA LEU A 322 -10.88 -21.04 3.78
C LEU A 322 -12.29 -20.51 4.07
N VAL A 323 -13.05 -20.24 3.01
CA VAL A 323 -14.43 -19.78 3.05
C VAL A 323 -15.26 -20.71 2.19
N SER A 324 -16.35 -21.21 2.75
CA SER A 324 -17.26 -22.09 2.01
C SER A 324 -17.87 -21.33 0.82
N PRO A 325 -17.92 -21.94 -0.39
CA PRO A 325 -18.58 -21.36 -1.54
C PRO A 325 -20.11 -21.23 -1.38
N ASP A 326 -20.69 -21.91 -0.38
CA ASP A 326 -22.15 -21.97 -0.17
C ASP A 326 -22.68 -20.79 0.66
N PHE A 327 -21.80 -19.98 1.27
CA PHE A 327 -22.22 -18.79 2.00
C PHE A 327 -22.92 -17.77 1.09
N ASP A 328 -24.01 -17.20 1.60
CA ASP A 328 -24.74 -16.16 0.89
C ASP A 328 -23.90 -14.88 0.70
N LYS A 329 -24.03 -14.28 -0.49
CA LYS A 329 -23.29 -13.08 -0.88
C LYS A 329 -23.59 -11.88 0.02
N ALA A 330 -24.84 -11.69 0.46
CA ALA A 330 -25.18 -10.55 1.30
C ALA A 330 -24.50 -10.66 2.69
N SER A 331 -24.45 -11.87 3.25
CA SER A 331 -23.76 -12.15 4.52
C SER A 331 -22.25 -11.91 4.41
N LEU A 332 -21.63 -12.32 3.30
CA LEU A 332 -20.22 -12.06 3.02
C LEU A 332 -19.92 -10.56 2.87
N ILE A 333 -20.78 -9.82 2.17
CA ILE A 333 -20.66 -8.37 2.04
C ILE A 333 -20.75 -7.71 3.42
N SER A 334 -21.75 -8.05 4.24
CA SER A 334 -21.90 -7.49 5.60
C SER A 334 -20.63 -7.73 6.42
N THR A 335 -20.13 -8.97 6.40
CA THR A 335 -18.90 -9.36 7.11
C THR A 335 -17.70 -8.52 6.68
N GLY A 336 -17.51 -8.32 5.37
CA GLY A 336 -16.41 -7.49 4.87
C GLY A 336 -16.56 -6.01 5.19
N LEU A 337 -17.77 -5.46 5.12
CA LEU A 337 -18.04 -4.06 5.46
C LEU A 337 -17.79 -3.76 6.95
N GLU A 338 -17.96 -4.75 7.83
CA GLU A 338 -17.71 -4.63 9.26
C GLU A 338 -16.23 -4.81 9.64
N ASN A 339 -15.51 -5.70 8.97
CA ASN A 339 -14.17 -6.11 9.40
C ASN A 339 -13.02 -5.46 8.62
N ARG A 340 -13.26 -4.91 7.43
CA ARG A 340 -12.16 -4.37 6.59
C ARG A 340 -11.46 -3.17 7.26
N PRO A 341 -10.14 -3.26 7.53
CA PRO A 341 -9.42 -2.18 8.19
C PRO A 341 -9.44 -0.85 7.40
N GLU A 342 -9.50 -0.89 6.07
CA GLU A 342 -9.57 0.33 5.25
C GLU A 342 -10.85 1.14 5.50
N LEU A 343 -11.97 0.47 5.82
CA LEU A 343 -13.21 1.15 6.17
C LEU A 343 -13.16 1.78 7.56
N MET A 344 -12.54 1.10 8.52
CA MET A 344 -12.31 1.65 9.86
C MET A 344 -11.33 2.84 9.84
N GLU A 345 -10.31 2.79 8.97
CA GLU A 345 -9.41 3.93 8.70
C GLU A 345 -10.22 5.10 8.13
N ALA A 346 -11.00 4.88 7.06
CA ALA A 346 -11.81 5.91 6.43
C ALA A 346 -12.80 6.54 7.42
N GLN A 347 -13.49 5.74 8.24
CA GLN A 347 -14.40 6.21 9.28
C GLN A 347 -13.69 7.09 10.32
N SER A 348 -12.50 6.68 10.75
CA SER A 348 -11.69 7.43 11.71
C SER A 348 -11.19 8.76 11.12
N LEU A 349 -10.85 8.80 9.83
CA LEU A 349 -10.51 10.03 9.13
C LEU A 349 -11.71 10.98 9.00
N VAL A 350 -12.91 10.47 8.74
CA VAL A 350 -14.14 11.30 8.76
C VAL A 350 -14.36 11.89 10.15
N ALA A 351 -14.13 11.11 11.21
CA ALA A 351 -14.23 11.61 12.58
C ALA A 351 -13.18 12.71 12.88
N ALA A 352 -11.93 12.52 12.44
CA ALA A 352 -10.89 13.54 12.56
C ALA A 352 -11.25 14.84 11.82
N ALA A 353 -11.78 14.75 10.59
CA ALA A 353 -12.24 15.90 9.83
C ALA A 353 -13.43 16.62 10.50
N CYS A 354 -14.33 15.88 11.14
CA CYS A 354 -15.42 16.45 11.93
C CYS A 354 -14.89 17.28 13.12
N GLU A 355 -13.90 16.76 13.87
CA GLU A 355 -13.28 17.49 14.98
C GLU A 355 -12.53 18.75 14.49
N GLN A 356 -11.86 18.68 13.33
CA GLN A 356 -11.24 19.85 12.71
C GLN A 356 -12.29 20.94 12.36
N TYR A 357 -13.49 20.54 11.93
CA TYR A 357 -14.56 21.49 11.66
C TYR A 357 -15.08 22.12 12.94
N GLN A 358 -15.24 21.35 14.02
CA GLN A 358 -15.65 21.91 15.32
C GLN A 358 -14.61 22.91 15.83
N ARG A 359 -13.31 22.63 15.68
CA ARG A 359 -12.24 23.59 15.98
C ARG A 359 -12.43 24.90 15.21
N GLN A 360 -12.65 24.88 13.90
CA GLN A 360 -12.89 26.11 13.11
C GLN A 360 -14.20 26.80 13.46
N LYS A 361 -15.23 26.05 13.86
CA LYS A 361 -16.53 26.61 14.25
C LYS A 361 -16.43 27.39 15.56
N TYR A 362 -15.70 26.85 16.55
CA TYR A 362 -15.64 27.43 17.89
C TYR A 362 -14.42 28.32 18.14
N ALA A 363 -13.37 28.28 17.30
CA ALA A 363 -12.15 29.05 17.50
C ALA A 363 -12.38 30.54 17.83
N PRO A 364 -13.29 31.30 17.16
CA PRO A 364 -13.50 32.71 17.47
C PRO A 364 -14.07 33.00 18.87
N PHE A 365 -14.71 32.01 19.49
CA PHE A 365 -15.34 32.15 20.81
C PHE A 365 -14.40 31.76 21.96
N VAL A 366 -13.23 31.20 21.64
CA VAL A 366 -12.28 30.71 22.62
C VAL A 366 -11.03 31.61 22.58
N PRO A 367 -10.64 32.27 23.68
CA PRO A 367 -9.46 33.13 23.68
C PRO A 367 -8.18 32.33 23.51
N SER A 368 -7.16 32.97 22.95
CA SER A 368 -5.78 32.55 23.19
C SER A 368 -5.29 33.21 24.49
N VAL A 369 -4.61 32.43 25.32
CA VAL A 369 -4.05 32.89 26.60
C VAL A 369 -2.53 32.78 26.52
N LEU A 370 -1.84 33.86 26.83
CA LEU A 370 -0.40 33.89 27.01
C LEU A 370 -0.09 34.24 28.45
N LEU A 371 0.53 33.30 29.16
CA LEU A 371 1.08 33.50 30.49
C LEU A 371 2.59 33.52 30.39
N GLY A 372 3.22 34.54 30.94
CA GLY A 372 4.66 34.70 31.01
C GLY A 372 5.10 34.88 32.45
N PHE A 373 6.09 34.12 32.88
CA PHE A 373 6.79 34.35 34.13
C PHE A 373 8.29 34.37 33.86
N SER A 374 8.97 35.39 34.38
CA SER A 374 10.43 35.53 34.25
C SER A 374 11.03 35.70 35.62
N ASN A 375 12.19 35.09 35.84
CA ASN A 375 12.95 35.22 37.08
C ASN A 375 14.43 35.09 36.76
N GLY A 376 15.23 36.09 37.09
CA GLY A 376 16.64 36.08 36.78
C GLY A 376 17.42 37.26 37.36
N GLY A 377 18.70 37.29 37.04
CA GLY A 377 19.54 38.46 37.34
C GLY A 377 19.42 39.49 36.22
N PHE A 378 19.22 40.75 36.59
CA PHE A 378 19.30 41.87 35.67
C PHE A 378 20.36 42.85 36.17
N GLY A 379 21.28 43.22 35.30
CA GLY A 379 22.33 44.18 35.58
C GLY A 379 22.52 45.14 34.42
N GLY A 380 23.08 46.31 34.68
CA GLY A 380 23.28 47.31 33.65
C GLY A 380 24.02 48.53 34.16
N GLY A 381 24.37 49.41 33.23
CA GLY A 381 25.12 50.61 33.54
C GLY A 381 25.33 51.50 32.32
N VAL A 382 25.96 52.64 32.58
CA VAL A 382 26.32 53.61 31.54
C VAL A 382 27.70 53.34 30.96
N GLY A 383 27.88 53.64 29.67
CA GLY A 383 29.17 53.49 28.98
C GLY A 383 29.61 52.03 28.87
N ASN A 384 30.74 51.66 29.50
CA ASN A 384 31.29 50.30 29.51
C ASN A 384 31.08 49.56 30.86
N LYS A 385 30.26 50.10 31.76
CA LYS A 385 30.03 49.52 33.09
C LYS A 385 28.86 48.52 33.06
N LEU A 386 29.07 47.33 33.62
CA LEU A 386 28.05 46.28 33.82
C LEU A 386 27.95 46.00 35.31
N ASN A 387 27.09 46.78 35.99
CA ASN A 387 27.04 46.84 37.45
C ASN A 387 25.60 46.58 37.93
N ASN A 388 25.37 46.70 39.25
CA ASN A 388 24.03 46.69 39.87
C ASN A 388 23.18 45.46 39.51
N VAL A 389 23.79 44.28 39.50
CA VAL A 389 23.08 43.02 39.25
C VAL A 389 22.19 42.69 40.45
N GLN A 390 20.89 42.60 40.23
CA GLN A 390 19.92 42.18 41.24
C GLN A 390 18.90 41.21 40.65
N GLY A 391 18.18 40.52 41.53
CA GLY A 391 17.07 39.67 41.14
C GLY A 391 15.94 40.50 40.54
N ARG A 392 15.36 39.99 39.46
CA ARG A 392 14.22 40.58 38.76
C ARG A 392 13.21 39.49 38.46
N TYR A 393 11.95 39.77 38.76
CA TYR A 393 10.81 38.91 38.45
C TYR A 393 9.76 39.69 37.68
N ASP A 394 9.21 39.08 36.63
CA ASP A 394 8.14 39.65 35.81
C ASP A 394 7.04 38.61 35.64
N PHE A 395 5.76 39.02 35.71
CA PHE A 395 4.60 38.17 35.43
C PHE A 395 3.64 38.88 34.48
N ASP A 396 3.31 38.22 33.37
CA ASP A 396 2.44 38.74 32.32
C ASP A 396 1.29 37.76 32.06
N ALA A 397 0.08 38.28 31.95
CA ALA A 397 -1.10 37.50 31.54
C ALA A 397 -1.87 38.26 30.46
N ILE A 398 -1.97 37.68 29.27
CA ILE A 398 -2.62 38.27 28.11
C ILE A 398 -3.69 37.31 27.61
N LEU A 399 -4.90 37.83 27.39
CA LEU A 399 -6.00 37.13 26.75
C LEU A 399 -6.35 37.85 25.45
N THR A 400 -6.38 37.12 24.34
CA THR A 400 -6.71 37.68 23.03
C THR A 400 -7.77 36.85 22.32
N TRP A 401 -8.78 37.51 21.79
CA TRP A 401 -9.73 36.92 20.85
C TRP A 401 -9.35 37.36 19.45
N GLU A 402 -9.25 36.40 18.54
CA GLU A 402 -8.99 36.68 17.14
C GLU A 402 -10.24 36.37 16.32
N ILE A 403 -10.67 37.34 15.53
CA ILE A 403 -11.68 37.15 14.49
C ILE A 403 -10.99 37.43 13.16
N ARG A 404 -10.74 36.38 12.37
CA ARG A 404 -9.94 36.52 11.14
C ARG A 404 -10.64 37.42 10.13
N ASN A 405 -9.90 38.41 9.63
CA ASN A 405 -10.29 39.29 8.53
C ASN A 405 -11.69 39.88 8.73
N LEU A 406 -11.95 40.49 9.90
CA LEU A 406 -13.25 41.06 10.27
C LEU A 406 -14.43 40.06 10.23
N GLY A 407 -14.14 38.75 10.28
CA GLY A 407 -15.12 37.67 10.23
C GLY A 407 -15.31 37.06 8.83
N PHE A 408 -14.84 37.72 7.77
CA PHE A 408 -14.91 37.20 6.40
C PHE A 408 -14.05 35.93 6.23
N GLY A 409 -12.91 35.85 6.93
CA GLY A 409 -12.03 34.69 6.93
C GLY A 409 -12.65 33.46 7.58
N GLU A 410 -13.50 33.65 8.60
CA GLU A 410 -14.13 32.55 9.34
C GLU A 410 -15.10 31.74 8.48
N GLY A 411 -15.87 32.44 7.62
CA GLY A 411 -16.76 31.79 6.66
C GLY A 411 -15.99 30.91 5.67
N ALA A 412 -14.87 31.42 5.16
CA ALA A 412 -14.00 30.67 4.24
C ALA A 412 -13.37 29.44 4.92
N ALA A 413 -12.79 29.60 6.11
CA ALA A 413 -12.17 28.50 6.85
C ALA A 413 -13.17 27.38 7.22
N ARG A 414 -14.41 27.75 7.63
CA ARG A 414 -15.46 26.76 7.88
C ARG A 414 -15.92 26.04 6.61
N ARG A 415 -16.06 26.76 5.48
CA ARG A 415 -16.41 26.15 4.19
C ARG A 415 -15.32 25.19 3.73
N GLU A 416 -14.05 25.55 3.89
CA GLU A 416 -12.91 24.69 3.57
C GLU A 416 -12.96 23.38 4.36
N THR A 417 -13.05 23.43 5.70
CA THR A 417 -13.09 22.20 6.49
C THR A 417 -14.38 21.40 6.26
N ARG A 418 -15.51 22.07 5.98
CA ARG A 418 -16.74 21.39 5.57
C ARG A 418 -16.57 20.65 4.24
N ALA A 419 -15.88 21.25 3.27
CA ALA A 419 -15.55 20.60 2.01
C ALA A 419 -14.62 19.39 2.24
N ARG A 420 -13.62 19.52 3.11
CA ARG A 420 -12.75 18.38 3.51
C ARG A 420 -13.55 17.23 4.13
N ILE A 421 -14.54 17.52 4.99
CA ILE A 421 -15.45 16.47 5.51
C ILE A 421 -16.19 15.77 4.37
N GLN A 422 -16.73 16.52 3.40
CA GLN A 422 -17.42 15.88 2.26
C GLN A 422 -16.46 15.04 1.43
N GLN A 423 -15.24 15.52 1.16
CA GLN A 423 -14.22 14.74 0.47
C GLN A 423 -13.93 13.42 1.19
N THR A 424 -13.70 13.44 2.51
CA THR A 424 -13.44 12.21 3.28
C THR A 424 -14.66 11.28 3.34
N ARG A 425 -15.89 11.82 3.35
CA ARG A 425 -17.11 10.99 3.27
C ARG A 425 -17.28 10.33 1.91
N TYR A 426 -17.05 11.04 0.82
CA TYR A 426 -17.09 10.43 -0.52
C TYR A 426 -15.98 9.41 -0.71
N GLU A 427 -14.81 9.66 -0.12
CA GLU A 427 -13.73 8.66 -0.08
C GLU A 427 -14.14 7.41 0.70
N GLN A 428 -14.83 7.56 1.84
CA GLN A 428 -15.40 6.42 2.56
C GLN A 428 -16.40 5.63 1.70
N VAL A 429 -17.31 6.30 0.98
CA VAL A 429 -18.24 5.65 0.06
C VAL A 429 -17.50 4.91 -1.06
N ARG A 430 -16.47 5.52 -1.64
CA ARG A 430 -15.62 4.87 -2.65
C ARG A 430 -14.98 3.59 -2.12
N VAL A 431 -14.52 3.58 -0.87
CA VAL A 431 -13.96 2.38 -0.22
C VAL A 431 -15.04 1.33 0.04
N LEU A 432 -16.26 1.73 0.45
CA LEU A 432 -17.40 0.82 0.60
C LEU A 432 -17.72 0.09 -0.71
N ASP A 433 -17.85 0.84 -1.81
CA ASP A 433 -18.13 0.29 -3.15
C ASP A 433 -17.01 -0.64 -3.62
N GLN A 434 -15.76 -0.26 -3.36
CA GLN A 434 -14.59 -1.08 -3.68
C GLN A 434 -14.60 -2.42 -2.94
N VAL A 435 -14.87 -2.41 -1.62
CA VAL A 435 -14.92 -3.61 -0.79
C VAL A 435 -16.06 -4.53 -1.24
N ALA A 436 -17.25 -3.99 -1.48
CA ALA A 436 -18.39 -4.78 -1.96
C ALA A 436 -18.06 -5.46 -3.31
N ARG A 437 -17.44 -4.74 -4.25
CA ARG A 437 -16.99 -5.28 -5.53
C ARG A 437 -15.95 -6.39 -5.36
N GLU A 438 -14.92 -6.17 -4.52
CA GLU A 438 -13.86 -7.14 -4.25
C GLU A 438 -14.43 -8.46 -3.69
N ILE A 439 -15.42 -8.39 -2.80
CA ILE A 439 -16.09 -9.57 -2.22
C ILE A 439 -16.90 -10.32 -3.29
N VAL A 440 -17.73 -9.61 -4.06
CA VAL A 440 -18.56 -10.22 -5.11
C VAL A 440 -17.68 -10.89 -6.18
N GLU A 441 -16.60 -10.23 -6.58
CA GLU A 441 -15.64 -10.76 -7.54
C GLU A 441 -14.96 -12.03 -7.00
N ALA A 442 -14.39 -11.96 -5.79
CA ALA A 442 -13.67 -13.08 -5.20
C ALA A 442 -14.58 -14.29 -4.95
N HIS A 443 -15.79 -14.07 -4.44
CA HIS A 443 -16.78 -15.13 -4.24
C HIS A 443 -17.16 -15.79 -5.57
N SER A 444 -17.43 -15.01 -6.63
CA SER A 444 -17.71 -15.56 -7.96
C SER A 444 -16.54 -16.41 -8.49
N GLN A 445 -15.30 -15.93 -8.30
CA GLN A 445 -14.11 -16.69 -8.68
C GLN A 445 -14.02 -18.01 -7.91
N VAL A 446 -14.24 -18.02 -6.60
CA VAL A 446 -14.25 -19.25 -5.78
C VAL A 446 -15.30 -20.25 -6.31
N THR A 447 -16.56 -19.82 -6.46
CA THR A 447 -17.66 -20.69 -6.90
C THR A 447 -17.41 -21.32 -8.27
N HIS A 448 -16.93 -20.54 -9.24
CA HIS A 448 -16.70 -21.05 -10.60
C HIS A 448 -15.41 -21.87 -10.72
N ARG A 449 -14.36 -21.52 -9.97
CA ARG A 449 -13.10 -22.27 -9.97
C ARG A 449 -13.26 -23.63 -9.28
N ALA A 450 -14.08 -23.73 -8.23
CA ALA A 450 -14.46 -25.01 -7.62
C ALA A 450 -15.04 -25.98 -8.67
N LYS A 451 -16.03 -25.55 -9.46
CA LYS A 451 -16.61 -26.36 -10.54
C LYS A 451 -15.57 -26.76 -11.60
N ARG A 452 -14.63 -25.87 -11.91
CA ARG A 452 -13.57 -26.14 -12.90
C ARG A 452 -12.58 -27.19 -12.40
N ILE A 453 -12.32 -27.28 -11.10
CA ILE A 453 -11.50 -28.35 -10.50
C ILE A 453 -12.14 -29.72 -10.80
N ASP A 454 -13.44 -29.88 -10.56
CA ASP A 454 -14.12 -31.16 -10.81
C ASP A 454 -14.08 -31.58 -12.29
N ILE A 455 -14.28 -30.63 -13.20
CA ILE A 455 -14.24 -30.87 -14.65
C ILE A 455 -12.84 -31.31 -15.08
N THR A 456 -11.81 -30.57 -14.66
CA THR A 456 -10.42 -30.84 -15.06
C THR A 456 -9.87 -32.12 -14.42
N LYS A 457 -10.31 -32.46 -13.19
CA LYS A 457 -10.01 -33.75 -12.55
C LYS A 457 -10.52 -34.93 -13.37
N ASN A 458 -11.75 -34.85 -13.87
CA ASN A 458 -12.31 -35.88 -14.76
C ASN A 458 -11.58 -35.94 -16.11
N ALA A 459 -11.11 -34.79 -16.62
CA ALA A 459 -10.32 -34.73 -17.85
C ALA A 459 -8.98 -35.49 -17.73
N ILE A 460 -8.28 -35.39 -16.58
CA ILE A 460 -7.06 -36.18 -16.32
C ILE A 460 -7.39 -37.68 -16.42
N GLN A 461 -8.43 -38.15 -15.73
CA GLN A 461 -8.78 -39.57 -15.75
C GLN A 461 -9.05 -40.08 -17.18
N SER A 462 -9.76 -39.28 -17.99
CA SER A 462 -10.04 -39.60 -19.39
C SER A 462 -8.76 -39.63 -20.24
N ALA A 463 -7.87 -38.64 -20.06
CA ALA A 463 -6.60 -38.54 -20.77
C ALA A 463 -5.64 -39.67 -20.40
N THR A 464 -5.56 -40.07 -19.13
CA THR A 464 -4.78 -41.22 -18.65
C THR A 464 -5.27 -42.51 -19.31
N ASN A 465 -6.59 -42.76 -19.29
CA ASN A 465 -7.17 -43.94 -19.94
C ASN A 465 -6.88 -43.97 -21.45
N SER A 466 -6.92 -42.79 -22.11
CA SER A 466 -6.57 -42.66 -23.53
C SER A 466 -5.11 -43.01 -23.77
N TYR A 467 -4.19 -42.48 -22.96
CA TYR A 467 -2.77 -42.77 -23.03
C TYR A 467 -2.47 -44.26 -22.86
N GLU A 468 -3.02 -44.90 -21.82
CA GLU A 468 -2.80 -46.31 -21.55
C GLU A 468 -3.29 -47.22 -22.69
N ARG A 469 -4.48 -46.93 -23.24
CA ARG A 469 -5.05 -47.70 -24.35
C ARG A 469 -4.23 -47.56 -25.63
N ASN A 470 -3.83 -46.34 -25.99
CA ASN A 470 -3.03 -46.11 -27.19
C ASN A 470 -1.62 -46.72 -27.03
N LEU A 471 -1.03 -46.61 -25.84
CA LEU A 471 0.26 -47.22 -25.53
C LEU A 471 0.21 -48.75 -25.60
N SER A 472 -0.88 -49.38 -25.16
CA SER A 472 -1.08 -50.83 -25.33
C SER A 472 -1.16 -51.20 -26.81
N ARG A 473 -1.99 -50.50 -27.59
CA ARG A 473 -2.18 -50.79 -29.02
C ARG A 473 -0.89 -50.71 -29.82
N ILE A 474 -0.01 -49.73 -29.56
CA ILE A 474 1.28 -49.65 -30.26
C ILE A 474 2.21 -50.80 -29.88
N ARG A 475 2.21 -51.25 -28.61
CA ARG A 475 3.02 -52.40 -28.17
C ARG A 475 2.58 -53.68 -28.85
N ASP A 476 1.28 -53.80 -29.14
CA ASP A 476 0.69 -54.92 -29.88
C ASP A 476 0.76 -54.73 -31.42
N ALA A 477 1.46 -53.70 -31.91
CA ALA A 477 1.57 -53.34 -33.33
C ALA A 477 0.22 -53.06 -34.03
N GLN A 478 -0.79 -52.60 -33.27
CA GLN A 478 -2.16 -52.31 -33.72
C GLN A 478 -2.53 -50.82 -33.69
N GLY A 479 -1.59 -49.94 -33.38
CA GLY A 479 -1.81 -48.49 -33.24
C GLY A 479 -0.68 -47.67 -33.86
N LEU A 480 -0.93 -46.37 -34.05
CA LEU A 480 0.05 -45.45 -34.63
C LEU A 480 0.81 -44.69 -33.54
N PRO A 481 2.14 -44.48 -33.68
CA PRO A 481 2.92 -43.64 -32.75
C PRO A 481 2.32 -42.24 -32.54
N LEU A 482 1.71 -41.69 -33.59
CA LEU A 482 1.03 -40.41 -33.52
C LEU A 482 -0.15 -40.39 -32.54
N GLU A 483 -0.92 -41.49 -32.43
CA GLU A 483 -2.04 -41.60 -31.48
C GLU A 483 -1.52 -41.54 -30.02
N VAL A 484 -0.41 -42.22 -29.75
CA VAL A 484 0.24 -42.20 -28.42
C VAL A 484 0.80 -40.82 -28.11
N LEU A 485 1.51 -40.21 -29.05
CA LEU A 485 2.02 -38.85 -28.89
C LEU A 485 0.89 -37.84 -28.60
N GLN A 486 -0.22 -37.92 -29.35
CA GLN A 486 -1.39 -37.08 -29.10
C GLN A 486 -1.98 -37.32 -27.71
N SER A 487 -2.05 -38.56 -27.25
CA SER A 487 -2.53 -38.89 -25.90
C SER A 487 -1.59 -38.41 -24.79
N ILE A 488 -0.27 -38.41 -25.01
CA ILE A 488 0.72 -37.83 -24.08
C ILE A 488 0.48 -36.33 -23.93
N ARG A 489 0.36 -35.60 -25.05
CA ARG A 489 0.08 -34.16 -25.04
C ARG A 489 -1.26 -33.84 -24.38
N ALA A 490 -2.31 -34.61 -24.68
CA ALA A 490 -3.61 -34.45 -24.06
C ALA A 490 -3.57 -34.67 -22.53
N LEU A 491 -2.74 -35.60 -22.05
CA LEU A 491 -2.52 -35.83 -20.61
C LEU A 491 -1.69 -34.70 -19.97
N GLU A 492 -0.66 -34.18 -20.66
CA GLU A 492 0.08 -32.98 -20.23
C GLU A 492 -0.89 -31.79 -20.07
N ASP A 493 -1.69 -31.51 -21.11
CA ASP A 493 -2.67 -30.43 -21.13
C ASP A 493 -3.74 -30.57 -20.04
N ALA A 494 -4.29 -31.77 -19.85
CA ALA A 494 -5.27 -32.04 -18.80
C ALA A 494 -4.69 -31.85 -17.40
N SER A 495 -3.45 -32.30 -17.16
CA SER A 495 -2.74 -32.12 -15.89
C SER A 495 -2.46 -30.65 -15.59
N ARG A 496 -1.98 -29.89 -16.58
CA ARG A 496 -1.77 -28.43 -16.45
C ARG A 496 -3.08 -27.68 -16.21
N ALA A 497 -4.15 -28.07 -16.90
CA ALA A 497 -5.46 -27.45 -16.73
C ALA A 497 -6.02 -27.68 -15.31
N TYR A 498 -5.81 -28.87 -14.73
CA TYR A 498 -6.15 -29.16 -13.34
C TYR A 498 -5.29 -28.38 -12.36
N LEU A 499 -3.96 -28.38 -12.53
CA LEU A 499 -3.04 -27.61 -11.69
C LEU A 499 -3.45 -26.13 -11.64
N LYS A 500 -3.65 -25.52 -12.81
CA LYS A 500 -4.13 -24.15 -12.94
C LYS A 500 -5.50 -23.94 -12.28
N ALA A 501 -6.41 -24.92 -12.39
CA ALA A 501 -7.72 -24.84 -11.76
C ALA A 501 -7.62 -24.77 -10.23
N VAL A 502 -6.73 -25.57 -9.63
CA VAL A 502 -6.49 -25.59 -8.18
C VAL A 502 -5.76 -24.34 -7.72
N ILE A 503 -4.67 -23.94 -8.37
CA ILE A 503 -3.91 -22.73 -8.01
C ILE A 503 -4.79 -21.48 -8.06
N GLU A 504 -5.56 -21.30 -9.13
CA GLU A 504 -6.47 -20.17 -9.23
C GLU A 504 -7.57 -20.24 -8.15
N TYR A 505 -8.06 -21.43 -7.78
CA TYR A 505 -9.04 -21.59 -6.70
C TYR A 505 -8.45 -21.17 -5.35
N ASP A 506 -7.26 -21.63 -5.02
CA ASP A 506 -6.58 -21.29 -3.76
C ASP A 506 -6.28 -19.78 -3.69
N GLN A 507 -5.82 -19.18 -4.80
CA GLN A 507 -5.66 -17.73 -4.89
C GLN A 507 -6.99 -16.98 -4.68
N ALA A 508 -8.10 -17.48 -5.24
CA ALA A 508 -9.42 -16.88 -5.01
C ALA A 508 -9.87 -17.00 -3.54
N GLN A 509 -9.55 -18.11 -2.88
CA GLN A 509 -9.86 -18.34 -1.47
C GLN A 509 -9.11 -17.35 -0.57
N PHE A 510 -7.82 -17.13 -0.79
CA PHE A 510 -7.07 -16.10 -0.08
C PHE A 510 -7.56 -14.67 -0.41
N GLN A 511 -7.90 -14.41 -1.68
CA GLN A 511 -8.48 -13.14 -2.10
C GLN A 511 -9.82 -12.86 -1.41
N LEU A 512 -10.69 -13.85 -1.31
CA LEU A 512 -11.97 -13.75 -0.63
C LEU A 512 -11.77 -13.52 0.87
N GLN A 513 -10.90 -14.31 1.50
CA GLN A 513 -10.59 -14.13 2.93
C GLN A 513 -10.06 -12.71 3.21
N TRP A 514 -9.17 -12.19 2.35
CA TRP A 514 -8.71 -10.79 2.40
C TRP A 514 -9.84 -9.78 2.18
N ALA A 515 -10.72 -10.01 1.20
CA ALA A 515 -11.89 -9.17 0.91
C ALA A 515 -12.84 -9.07 2.12
N LEU A 516 -12.95 -10.13 2.91
CA LEU A 516 -13.72 -10.17 4.16
C LEU A 516 -13.02 -9.49 5.34
N GLY A 517 -11.77 -9.07 5.20
CA GLY A 517 -11.00 -8.43 6.27
C GLY A 517 -10.30 -9.40 7.23
N TRP A 518 -10.09 -10.66 6.82
CA TRP A 518 -9.44 -11.69 7.63
C TRP A 518 -10.13 -11.95 8.99
N PRO A 519 -11.45 -12.23 9.01
CA PRO A 519 -12.12 -12.55 10.25
C PRO A 519 -11.54 -13.85 10.84
N VAL A 520 -11.24 -13.81 12.15
CA VAL A 520 -10.78 -14.98 12.92
C VAL A 520 -11.94 -15.92 13.28
N ALA A 521 -13.19 -15.42 13.17
CA ALA A 521 -14.41 -16.19 13.38
C ALA A 521 -15.07 -16.55 12.05
N VAL A 522 -15.72 -17.72 11.99
CA VAL A 522 -16.53 -18.15 10.84
C VAL A 522 -17.66 -17.14 10.61
N PRO A 523 -17.93 -16.71 9.37
CA PRO A 523 -19.09 -15.87 9.07
C PRO A 523 -20.35 -16.49 9.66
N VAL A 524 -21.10 -15.71 10.44
CA VAL A 524 -22.36 -16.20 11.03
C VAL A 524 -23.35 -16.35 9.88
N GLU A 525 -23.86 -17.56 9.67
CA GLU A 525 -24.94 -17.83 8.73
C GLU A 525 -26.13 -16.95 9.13
N ALA A 526 -26.64 -16.15 8.19
CA ALA A 526 -27.82 -15.34 8.46
C ALA A 526 -28.97 -16.31 8.77
N ALA A 527 -29.43 -16.33 10.02
CA ALA A 527 -30.58 -17.12 10.43
C ALA A 527 -31.78 -16.70 9.56
N GLU A 528 -32.34 -17.67 8.83
CA GLU A 528 -33.56 -17.51 8.01
C GLU A 528 -34.75 -16.94 8.80
#